data_AF-A0A7S2P5C7-F1
#
_entry.id   AF-A0A7S2P5C7-F1
#
_cell.length_a   1.000
_cell.length_b   1.000
_cell.length_c   1.000
_cell.angle_alpha   90.00
_cell.angle_beta   90.00
_cell.angle_gamma   90.00
#
_symmetry.space_group_name_H-M   'P 1'
#
loop_
_entity.id
_entity.type
_entity.pdbx_description
1 polymer ?
#
loop_
_entity_poly.entity_id
_entity_poly.type
_entity_poly.pdbx_seq_one_letter_code
_entity_poly.pdbx_strand_id
1 'polypeptide(L)'
;DYTVNNTKISNAKLKSITSTHYTLSYVTCSGDVCTMQGDVTIPFDPPLKDAKEIKSRLIAEHHRVLSPQFKTLITDPVCIVIIGLSILLGILRSYQYPDLNYSVASLFGPITDVVGLSFDLYMRFCWAFLIVAHSLEACYAVYLCKKMKLRHRTVASWWLFVILTGYAHTSRIMELARVDAKEKKNH
;
A
#
# COMPACT_ATOMS: atom_id res chain seq x y z
N ASP A 1 -1.26 -4.93 -9.00
CA ASP A 1 -0.92 -5.95 -10.03
C ASP A 1 -0.09 -7.13 -9.51
N TYR A 2 -0.69 -8.31 -9.36
CA TYR A 2 0.04 -9.58 -9.18
C TYR A 2 0.20 -10.25 -10.54
N THR A 3 1.28 -9.95 -11.25
CA THR A 3 1.62 -10.59 -12.53
C THR A 3 2.39 -11.88 -12.26
N VAL A 4 1.69 -13.01 -12.27
CA VAL A 4 2.34 -14.31 -12.49
C VAL A 4 2.29 -14.54 -14.00
N ASN A 5 3.45 -14.54 -14.67
CA ASN A 5 3.58 -14.80 -16.12
C ASN A 5 2.74 -13.88 -17.04
N ASN A 6 2.82 -12.56 -16.88
CA ASN A 6 2.10 -11.57 -17.74
C ASN A 6 0.57 -11.73 -17.81
N THR A 7 -0.02 -12.52 -16.90
CA THR A 7 -1.44 -12.83 -16.93
C THR A 7 -2.18 -11.94 -15.93
N LYS A 8 -3.18 -11.19 -16.39
CA LYS A 8 -3.99 -10.28 -15.56
C LYS A 8 -5.34 -10.88 -15.25
N ILE A 9 -5.76 -10.86 -14.00
CA ILE A 9 -7.15 -11.20 -13.64
C ILE A 9 -8.06 -10.07 -14.16
N SER A 10 -8.95 -10.43 -15.09
CA SER A 10 -9.89 -9.51 -15.74
C SER A 10 -11.23 -9.45 -15.02
N ASN A 11 -11.70 -10.60 -14.54
CA ASN A 11 -12.97 -10.72 -13.85
C ASN A 11 -12.90 -11.85 -12.81
N ALA A 12 -13.65 -11.73 -11.72
CA ALA A 12 -13.85 -12.78 -10.73
C ALA A 12 -15.32 -12.79 -10.33
N LYS A 13 -15.91 -13.98 -10.26
CA LYS A 13 -17.31 -14.19 -9.93
C LYS A 13 -17.44 -15.23 -8.81
N LEU A 14 -18.28 -14.92 -7.84
CA LEU A 14 -18.67 -15.87 -6.81
C LEU A 14 -19.64 -16.90 -7.41
N LYS A 15 -19.26 -18.17 -7.38
CA LYS A 15 -20.01 -19.28 -8.00
C LYS A 15 -20.97 -19.94 -7.01
N SER A 16 -20.47 -20.29 -5.84
CA SER A 16 -21.25 -20.94 -4.77
C SER A 16 -20.70 -20.60 -3.40
N ILE A 17 -21.57 -20.69 -2.39
CA ILE A 17 -21.21 -20.54 -0.98
C ILE A 17 -21.81 -21.73 -0.24
N THR A 18 -21.01 -22.42 0.56
CA THR A 18 -21.43 -23.47 1.47
C THR A 18 -21.08 -23.07 2.91
N SER A 19 -21.49 -23.87 3.90
CA SER A 19 -21.16 -23.59 5.31
C SER A 19 -19.65 -23.65 5.60
N THR A 20 -18.87 -24.36 4.78
CA THR A 20 -17.44 -24.59 5.02
C THR A 20 -16.53 -23.83 4.06
N HIS A 21 -17.00 -23.43 2.89
CA HIS A 21 -16.19 -22.74 1.89
C HIS A 21 -17.03 -21.90 0.93
N TYR A 22 -16.35 -21.01 0.19
CA TYR A 22 -16.92 -20.34 -0.97
C TYR A 22 -16.04 -20.56 -2.20
N THR A 23 -16.68 -20.64 -3.37
CA THR A 23 -16.01 -20.94 -4.63
C THR A 23 -16.05 -19.73 -5.55
N LEU A 24 -14.87 -19.30 -5.99
CA LEU A 24 -14.69 -18.23 -6.96
C LEU A 24 -14.30 -18.82 -8.32
N SER A 25 -14.88 -18.32 -9.41
CA SER A 25 -14.33 -18.50 -10.75
C SER A 25 -13.73 -17.17 -11.21
N TYR A 26 -12.61 -17.20 -11.92
CA TYR A 26 -11.95 -15.99 -12.38
C TYR A 26 -11.46 -16.14 -13.81
N VAL A 27 -11.40 -15.03 -14.53
CA VAL A 27 -10.93 -14.96 -15.90
C VAL A 27 -9.59 -14.28 -15.90
N THR A 28 -8.60 -14.92 -16.50
CA THR A 28 -7.26 -14.38 -16.67
C THR A 28 -7.01 -14.08 -18.14
N CYS A 29 -6.43 -12.91 -18.43
CA CYS A 29 -6.08 -12.52 -19.79
C CYS A 29 -4.57 -12.36 -19.93
N SER A 30 -4.00 -12.90 -21.00
CA SER A 30 -2.62 -12.70 -21.43
C SER A 30 -2.64 -12.06 -22.81
N GLY A 31 -2.37 -10.76 -22.89
CA GLY A 31 -2.66 -9.96 -24.09
C GLY A 31 -4.16 -9.96 -24.40
N ASP A 32 -4.50 -10.28 -25.64
CA ASP A 32 -5.89 -10.31 -26.13
C ASP A 32 -6.61 -11.65 -25.84
N VAL A 33 -5.89 -12.66 -25.32
CA VAL A 33 -6.47 -13.98 -25.05
C VAL A 33 -6.89 -14.07 -23.59
N CYS A 34 -8.21 -14.20 -23.37
CA CYS A 34 -8.80 -14.39 -22.05
C CYS A 34 -9.29 -15.83 -21.86
N THR A 35 -8.80 -16.49 -20.81
CA THR A 35 -9.20 -17.85 -20.44
C THR A 35 -9.90 -17.82 -19.07
N MET A 36 -11.05 -18.50 -18.99
CA MET A 36 -11.70 -18.75 -17.70
C MET A 36 -10.88 -19.80 -16.96
N GLN A 37 -10.31 -19.41 -15.84
CA GLN A 37 -9.60 -20.32 -14.95
C GLN A 37 -10.59 -21.13 -14.13
N GLY A 38 -10.13 -22.29 -13.67
CA GLY A 38 -10.92 -23.19 -12.84
C GLY A 38 -11.41 -22.57 -11.54
N ASP A 39 -12.32 -23.29 -10.89
CA ASP A 39 -12.91 -22.90 -9.62
C ASP A 39 -11.87 -22.93 -8.48
N VAL A 40 -11.76 -21.83 -7.73
CA VAL A 40 -10.93 -21.73 -6.53
C VAL A 40 -11.83 -21.79 -5.31
N THR A 41 -11.59 -22.79 -4.47
CA THR A 41 -12.33 -23.03 -3.23
C THR A 41 -11.56 -22.43 -2.06
N ILE A 42 -12.17 -21.48 -1.35
CA ILE A 42 -11.58 -20.82 -0.18
C ILE A 42 -12.38 -21.23 1.06
N PRO A 43 -11.75 -21.87 2.07
CA PRO A 43 -12.44 -22.31 3.26
C PRO A 43 -12.80 -21.14 4.19
N PHE A 44 -13.92 -21.27 4.90
CA PHE A 44 -14.25 -20.44 6.05
C PHE A 44 -13.55 -21.00 7.29
N ASP A 45 -12.81 -20.14 7.99
CA ASP A 45 -12.17 -20.48 9.26
C ASP A 45 -12.58 -19.48 10.35
N PRO A 46 -13.40 -19.88 11.36
CA PRO A 46 -14.10 -21.16 11.47
C PRO A 46 -15.26 -21.32 10.46
N PRO A 47 -15.81 -22.55 10.29
CA PRO A 47 -17.00 -22.78 9.48
C PRO A 47 -18.20 -21.93 9.94
N LEU A 48 -19.07 -21.60 8.99
CA LEU A 48 -20.27 -20.80 9.24
C LEU A 48 -21.26 -21.59 10.08
N LYS A 49 -21.80 -20.96 11.12
CA LYS A 49 -22.86 -21.55 11.96
C LYS A 49 -24.23 -21.42 11.31
N ASP A 50 -24.47 -20.29 10.64
CA ASP A 50 -25.74 -19.94 10.02
C ASP A 50 -25.54 -19.17 8.71
N ALA A 51 -26.51 -19.28 7.80
CA ALA A 51 -26.52 -18.53 6.54
C ALA A 51 -26.54 -16.99 6.75
N LYS A 52 -27.08 -16.52 7.89
CA LYS A 52 -27.11 -15.09 8.25
C LYS A 52 -25.70 -14.52 8.50
N GLU A 53 -24.73 -15.35 8.88
CA GLU A 53 -23.35 -14.93 9.17
C GLU A 53 -22.53 -14.65 7.90
N ILE A 54 -22.92 -15.25 6.76
CA ILE A 54 -22.19 -15.18 5.47
C ILE A 54 -21.85 -13.74 5.11
N LYS A 55 -22.85 -12.85 5.15
CA LYS A 55 -22.66 -11.44 4.76
C LYS A 55 -21.62 -10.76 5.65
N SER A 56 -21.70 -10.96 6.96
CA SER A 56 -20.77 -10.35 7.90
C SER A 56 -19.35 -10.88 7.72
N ARG A 57 -19.19 -12.18 7.47
CA ARG A 57 -17.90 -12.84 7.23
C ARG A 57 -17.27 -12.37 5.93
N LEU A 58 -18.05 -12.28 4.86
CA LEU A 58 -17.57 -11.81 3.57
C LEU A 58 -17.12 -10.35 3.62
N ILE A 59 -17.84 -9.49 4.34
CA ILE A 59 -17.43 -8.09 4.59
C ILE A 59 -16.15 -8.02 5.42
N ALA A 60 -16.02 -8.84 6.47
CA ALA A 60 -14.82 -8.89 7.29
C ALA A 60 -13.60 -9.33 6.47
N GLU A 61 -13.78 -10.35 5.62
CA GLU A 61 -12.74 -10.84 4.73
C GLU A 61 -12.35 -9.82 3.67
N HIS A 62 -13.33 -9.12 3.09
CA HIS A 62 -13.10 -8.00 2.19
C HIS A 62 -12.22 -6.92 2.84
N HIS A 63 -12.52 -6.50 4.08
CA HIS A 63 -11.67 -5.54 4.80
C HIS A 63 -10.28 -6.09 5.12
N ARG A 64 -10.17 -7.39 5.43
CA ARG A 64 -8.89 -8.06 5.69
C ARG A 64 -7.99 -8.04 4.46
N VAL A 65 -8.53 -8.42 3.30
CA VAL A 65 -7.80 -8.49 2.03
C VAL A 65 -7.41 -7.10 1.53
N LEU A 66 -8.26 -6.08 1.74
CA LEU A 66 -7.94 -4.70 1.39
C LEU A 66 -7.01 -3.99 2.39
N SER A 67 -6.62 -4.64 3.48
CA SER A 67 -5.68 -4.05 4.44
C SER A 67 -4.24 -4.29 4.00
N PRO A 68 -3.36 -3.27 4.07
CA PRO A 68 -1.96 -3.44 3.71
C PRO A 68 -1.27 -4.29 4.78
N GLN A 69 -0.37 -5.19 4.35
CA GLN A 69 0.34 -6.10 5.25
C GLN A 69 1.70 -5.49 5.63
N PHE A 70 1.98 -5.35 6.93
CA PHE A 70 3.26 -4.77 7.43
C PHE A 70 4.50 -5.46 6.86
N LYS A 71 4.39 -6.76 6.57
CA LYS A 71 5.43 -7.53 5.88
C LYS A 71 5.89 -6.87 4.58
N THR A 72 4.97 -6.27 3.82
CA THR A 72 5.26 -5.61 2.54
C THR A 72 6.27 -4.46 2.69
N LEU A 73 6.28 -3.72 3.81
CA LEU A 73 7.24 -2.63 4.01
C LEU A 73 8.69 -3.12 4.06
N ILE A 74 8.90 -4.36 4.51
CA ILE A 74 10.23 -4.95 4.73
C ILE A 74 10.61 -5.89 3.57
N THR A 75 9.63 -6.43 2.85
CA THR A 75 9.91 -7.36 1.74
C THR A 75 9.94 -6.69 0.37
N ASP A 76 9.27 -5.55 0.20
CA ASP A 76 9.22 -4.84 -1.08
C ASP A 76 10.47 -3.94 -1.23
N PRO A 77 11.37 -4.21 -2.20
CA PRO A 77 12.62 -3.47 -2.34
C PRO A 77 12.39 -1.97 -2.58
N VAL A 78 11.30 -1.59 -3.25
CA VAL A 78 10.97 -0.17 -3.49
C VAL A 78 10.66 0.52 -2.17
N CYS A 79 9.94 -0.14 -1.27
CA CYS A 79 9.61 0.40 0.04
C CYS A 79 10.86 0.59 0.91
N ILE A 80 11.75 -0.40 0.90
CA ILE A 80 13.01 -0.35 1.64
C ILE A 80 13.87 0.82 1.15
N VAL A 81 13.97 1.03 -0.16
CA VAL A 81 14.74 2.14 -0.75
C VAL A 81 14.14 3.49 -0.36
N ILE A 82 12.82 3.67 -0.47
CA ILE A 82 12.15 4.94 -0.12
C ILE A 82 12.32 5.26 1.37
N ILE A 83 12.11 4.27 2.25
CA ILE A 83 12.28 4.44 3.70
C ILE A 83 13.74 4.74 4.03
N GLY A 84 14.68 3.99 3.43
CA GLY A 84 16.12 4.19 3.64
C GLY A 84 16.60 5.58 3.20
N LEU A 85 16.17 6.04 2.02
CA LEU A 85 16.47 7.38 1.52
C LEU A 85 15.85 8.47 2.41
N SER A 86 14.62 8.25 2.90
CA SER A 86 13.98 9.17 3.84
C SER A 86 14.77 9.27 5.15
N ILE A 87 15.18 8.13 5.73
CA ILE A 87 16.01 8.12 6.94
C ILE A 87 17.35 8.82 6.69
N LEU A 88 18.01 8.54 5.57
CA LEU A 88 19.27 9.16 5.21
C LEU A 88 19.14 10.69 5.07
N LEU A 89 18.10 11.18 4.38
CA LEU A 89 17.83 12.62 4.26
C LEU A 89 17.61 13.27 5.63
N GLY A 90 16.88 12.60 6.54
CA GLY A 90 16.67 13.08 7.90
C GLY A 90 17.96 13.16 8.71
N ILE A 91 18.83 12.14 8.60
CA ILE A 91 20.15 12.12 9.25
C ILE A 91 21.05 13.24 8.71
N LEU A 92 21.14 13.37 7.38
CA LEU A 92 21.93 14.42 6.72
C LEU A 92 21.45 15.83 7.13
N ARG A 93 20.14 16.01 7.29
CA ARG A 93 19.55 17.26 7.81
C ARG A 93 19.91 17.50 9.28
N SER A 94 19.91 16.46 10.12
CA SER A 94 20.23 16.60 11.55
C SER A 94 21.67 17.01 11.82
N TYR A 95 22.62 16.65 10.93
CA TYR A 95 24.04 17.03 11.02
C TYR A 95 24.27 18.55 11.06
N GLN A 96 23.37 19.33 10.46
CA GLN A 96 23.50 20.79 10.39
C GLN A 96 23.20 21.48 11.73
N TYR A 97 22.84 20.72 12.76
CA TYR A 97 22.68 21.18 14.13
C TYR A 97 23.77 20.55 15.01
N PRO A 98 24.93 21.23 15.17
CA PRO A 98 26.12 20.65 15.80
C PRO A 98 25.93 20.23 17.27
N ASP A 99 24.93 20.80 17.95
CA ASP A 99 24.62 20.49 19.36
C ASP A 99 24.08 19.07 19.58
N LEU A 100 23.70 18.35 18.52
CA LEU A 100 22.97 17.08 18.62
C LEU A 100 23.77 15.82 18.27
N ASN A 101 24.95 15.88 17.62
CA ASN A 101 25.64 14.65 17.18
C ASN A 101 27.13 14.81 16.86
N TYR A 102 28.01 14.65 17.86
CA TYR A 102 29.47 14.61 17.64
C TYR A 102 29.95 13.30 16.97
N SER A 103 29.27 12.16 17.18
CA SER A 103 29.76 10.84 16.73
C SER A 103 29.45 10.50 15.27
N VAL A 104 28.40 11.07 14.68
CA VAL A 104 28.00 10.81 13.28
C VAL A 104 28.64 11.83 12.33
N ALA A 105 29.04 12.98 12.88
CA ALA A 105 29.64 14.09 12.15
C ALA A 105 30.95 13.73 11.42
N SER A 106 31.75 12.83 12.00
CA SER A 106 33.03 12.40 11.43
C SER A 106 32.90 11.56 10.16
N LEU A 107 31.76 10.91 9.93
CA LEU A 107 31.54 10.04 8.76
C LEU A 107 31.15 10.83 7.50
N PHE A 108 30.56 12.02 7.64
CA PHE A 108 29.96 12.77 6.53
C PHE A 108 30.52 14.18 6.30
N GLY A 109 31.34 14.71 7.22
CA GLY A 109 31.93 16.05 7.11
C GLY A 109 32.63 16.38 5.78
N PRO A 110 33.41 15.46 5.16
CA PRO A 110 34.08 15.75 3.88
C PRO A 110 33.10 16.02 2.73
N ILE A 111 31.88 15.47 2.78
CA ILE A 111 30.86 15.65 1.73
C ILE A 111 30.21 17.02 1.86
N THR A 112 29.97 17.50 3.08
CA THR A 112 29.31 18.80 3.30
C THR A 112 30.21 19.98 2.96
N ASP A 113 31.52 19.85 3.19
CA ASP A 113 32.49 20.93 2.95
C ASP A 113 32.72 21.18 1.44
N VAL A 114 32.53 20.16 0.60
CA VAL A 114 32.74 20.25 -0.85
C VAL A 114 31.55 20.88 -1.59
N VAL A 115 30.31 20.73 -1.08
CA VAL A 115 29.10 21.09 -1.83
C VAL A 115 28.52 22.47 -1.44
N GLY A 116 29.01 23.08 -0.36
CA GLY A 116 28.75 24.48 -0.01
C GLY A 116 27.32 24.82 0.42
N LEU A 117 27.05 26.12 0.66
CA LEU A 117 25.78 26.67 1.16
C LEU A 117 24.54 26.26 0.34
N SER A 118 24.70 26.04 -0.97
CA SER A 118 23.62 25.63 -1.85
C SER A 118 23.07 24.25 -1.47
N PHE A 119 23.93 23.31 -1.05
CA PHE A 119 23.53 21.96 -0.68
C PHE A 119 22.57 21.91 0.50
N ASP A 120 22.81 22.75 1.52
CA ASP A 120 21.95 22.85 2.69
C ASP A 120 20.53 23.28 2.30
N LEU A 121 20.42 24.33 1.50
CA LEU A 121 19.13 24.82 1.03
C LEU A 121 18.37 23.74 0.24
N TYR A 122 19.05 23.01 -0.64
CA TYR A 122 18.45 21.90 -1.37
C TYR A 122 17.99 20.78 -0.44
N MET A 123 18.79 20.37 0.54
CA MET A 123 18.40 19.32 1.49
C MET A 123 17.20 19.71 2.36
N ARG A 124 17.14 20.97 2.80
CA ARG A 124 15.96 21.53 3.48
C ARG A 124 14.71 21.44 2.62
N PHE A 125 14.83 21.85 1.36
CA PHE A 125 13.73 21.81 0.42
C PHE A 125 13.27 20.37 0.16
N CYS A 126 14.18 19.45 -0.14
CA CYS A 126 13.87 18.04 -0.38
C CYS A 126 13.19 17.40 0.84
N TRP A 127 13.69 17.66 2.05
CA TRP A 127 13.10 17.14 3.29
C TRP A 127 11.70 17.69 3.55
N ALA A 128 11.53 19.01 3.41
CA ALA A 128 10.23 19.65 3.56
C ALA A 128 9.23 19.16 2.52
N PHE A 129 9.66 19.07 1.26
CA PHE A 129 8.87 18.55 0.16
C PHE A 129 8.44 17.10 0.41
N LEU A 130 9.36 16.23 0.84
CA LEU A 130 9.08 14.83 1.17
C LEU A 130 7.96 14.73 2.22
N ILE A 131 8.07 15.46 3.33
CA ILE A 131 7.06 15.45 4.40
C ILE A 131 5.70 15.94 3.88
N VAL A 132 5.68 17.05 3.16
CA VAL A 132 4.44 17.63 2.62
C VAL A 132 3.79 16.70 1.61
N ALA A 133 4.56 16.19 0.65
CA ALA A 133 4.08 15.28 -0.38
C ALA A 133 3.50 14.01 0.24
N HIS A 134 4.23 13.33 1.12
CA HIS A 134 3.74 12.13 1.81
C HIS A 134 2.49 12.41 2.65
N SER A 135 2.41 13.58 3.30
CA SER A 135 1.23 13.97 4.07
C SER A 135 0.00 14.16 3.20
N LEU A 136 0.14 14.87 2.06
CA LEU A 136 -0.95 15.06 1.10
C LEU A 136 -1.40 13.74 0.48
N GLU A 137 -0.46 12.87 0.11
CA GLU A 137 -0.75 11.53 -0.39
C GLU A 137 -1.48 10.69 0.67
N ALA A 138 -1.05 10.74 1.93
CA ALA A 138 -1.68 9.99 3.02
C ALA A 138 -3.11 10.50 3.29
N CYS A 139 -3.34 11.81 3.25
CA CYS A 139 -4.68 12.40 3.31
C CYS A 139 -5.56 11.94 2.14
N TYR A 140 -5.02 11.91 0.93
CA TYR A 140 -5.74 11.41 -0.25
C TYR A 140 -6.07 9.91 -0.14
N ALA A 141 -5.14 9.10 0.36
CA ALA A 141 -5.37 7.68 0.63
C ALA A 141 -6.47 7.47 1.68
N VAL A 142 -6.50 8.27 2.75
CA VAL A 142 -7.58 8.26 3.75
C VAL A 142 -8.92 8.60 3.11
N TYR A 143 -8.97 9.60 2.24
CA TYR A 143 -10.18 9.96 1.49
C TYR A 143 -10.67 8.79 0.62
N LEU A 144 -9.79 8.14 -0.14
CA LEU A 144 -10.13 6.96 -0.95
C LEU A 144 -10.63 5.80 -0.09
N CYS A 145 -9.97 5.51 1.04
CA CYS A 145 -10.39 4.47 1.97
C CYS A 145 -11.79 4.73 2.56
N LYS A 146 -12.08 6.00 2.91
CA LYS A 146 -13.42 6.39 3.38
C LYS A 146 -14.47 6.24 2.28
N LYS A 147 -14.15 6.57 1.03
CA LYS A 147 -15.04 6.40 -0.13
C LYS A 147 -15.39 4.92 -0.39
N MET A 148 -14.43 4.02 -0.16
CA MET A 148 -14.63 2.56 -0.21
C MET A 148 -15.29 1.98 1.05
N LYS A 149 -15.66 2.80 2.04
CA LYS A 149 -16.27 2.38 3.31
C LYS A 149 -15.42 1.38 4.10
N LEU A 150 -14.09 1.52 4.07
CA LEU A 150 -13.19 0.65 4.82
C LEU A 150 -13.23 0.92 6.33
N ARG A 151 -12.95 -0.11 7.13
CA ARG A 151 -12.87 -0.01 8.60
C ARG A 151 -11.75 0.95 9.03
N HIS A 152 -11.96 1.72 10.10
CA HIS A 152 -10.98 2.70 10.61
C HIS A 152 -9.57 2.13 10.83
N ARG A 153 -9.45 0.89 11.32
CA ARG A 153 -8.15 0.21 11.47
C ARG A 153 -7.42 0.07 10.14
N THR A 154 -8.12 -0.36 9.10
CA THR A 154 -7.58 -0.46 7.73
C THR A 154 -7.19 0.91 7.18
N VAL A 155 -8.00 1.94 7.43
CA VAL A 155 -7.69 3.33 7.02
C VAL A 155 -6.42 3.84 7.70
N ALA A 156 -6.26 3.60 9.00
CA ALA A 156 -5.06 3.98 9.74
C ALA A 156 -3.81 3.25 9.22
N SER A 157 -3.92 1.95 8.89
CA SER A 157 -2.83 1.21 8.26
C SER A 157 -2.45 1.80 6.90
N TRP A 158 -3.43 2.12 6.04
CA TRP A 158 -3.14 2.77 4.76
C TRP A 158 -2.48 4.14 4.92
N TRP A 159 -2.96 4.96 5.85
CA TRP A 159 -2.34 6.24 6.17
C TRP A 159 -0.89 6.07 6.58
N LEU A 160 -0.59 5.11 7.47
CA LEU A 160 0.77 4.83 7.92
C LEU A 160 1.67 4.31 6.79
N PHE A 161 1.14 3.48 5.89
CA PHE A 161 1.92 3.00 4.76
C PHE A 161 2.27 4.13 3.80
N VAL A 162 1.30 4.98 3.48
CA VAL A 162 1.50 6.08 2.54
C VAL A 162 2.38 7.17 3.14
N ILE A 163 2.28 7.48 4.44
CA ILE A 163 3.20 8.44 5.06
C ILE A 163 4.66 7.94 5.05
N LEU A 164 4.88 6.63 5.14
CA LEU A 164 6.23 6.03 5.13
C LEU A 164 6.80 5.85 3.72
N THR A 165 5.97 5.56 2.73
CA THR A 165 6.44 5.11 1.40
C THR A 165 5.95 5.94 0.23
N GLY A 166 5.07 6.92 0.48
CA GLY A 166 4.52 7.82 -0.52
C GLY A 166 3.80 7.12 -1.66
N TYR A 167 4.05 7.59 -2.87
CA TYR A 167 3.39 7.18 -4.12
C TYR A 167 3.36 5.66 -4.36
N ALA A 168 4.36 4.91 -3.88
CA ALA A 168 4.42 3.46 -4.01
C ALA A 168 3.16 2.76 -3.47
N HIS A 169 2.62 3.22 -2.33
CA HIS A 169 1.36 2.70 -1.80
C HIS A 169 0.14 3.52 -2.21
N THR A 170 0.29 4.80 -2.55
CA THR A 170 -0.80 5.62 -3.12
C THR A 170 -1.32 5.03 -4.43
N SER A 171 -0.43 4.60 -5.32
CA SER A 171 -0.80 3.96 -6.59
C SER A 171 -1.61 2.68 -6.38
N ARG A 172 -1.23 1.85 -5.39
CA ARG A 172 -1.95 0.62 -5.02
C ARG A 172 -3.36 0.92 -4.52
N ILE A 173 -3.54 1.87 -3.61
CA ILE A 173 -4.88 2.22 -3.10
C ILE A 173 -5.75 2.88 -4.19
N MET A 174 -5.16 3.62 -5.11
CA MET A 174 -5.86 4.17 -6.29
C MET A 174 -6.36 3.07 -7.22
N GLU A 175 -5.56 2.02 -7.46
CA GLU A 175 -5.96 0.85 -8.23
C GLU A 175 -7.18 0.16 -7.59
N LEU A 176 -7.13 -0.08 -6.27
CA LEU A 176 -8.24 -0.66 -5.50
C LEU A 176 -9.50 0.20 -5.57
N ALA A 177 -9.37 1.51 -5.37
CA ALA A 177 -10.49 2.44 -5.45
C ALA A 177 -11.11 2.52 -6.84
N ARG A 178 -10.30 2.36 -7.90
CA ARG A 178 -10.79 2.29 -9.28
C ARG A 178 -11.61 1.02 -9.53
N VAL A 179 -11.21 -0.11 -8.97
CA VAL A 179 -11.95 -1.37 -9.08
C VAL A 179 -13.29 -1.27 -8.35
N ASP A 180 -13.31 -0.80 -7.10
CA ASP A 180 -14.54 -0.57 -6.33
C ASP A 180 -15.51 0.39 -7.04
N ALA A 181 -14.99 1.46 -7.64
CA ALA A 181 -15.81 2.41 -8.38
C ALA A 181 -16.40 1.82 -9.67
N LYS A 182 -15.73 0.86 -10.33
CA LYS A 182 -16.28 0.15 -11.50
C LYS A 182 -17.38 -0.82 -11.09
N GLU A 183 -17.18 -1.57 -10.01
CA GLU A 183 -18.19 -2.51 -9.50
C GLU A 183 -19.50 -1.79 -9.17
N LYS A 184 -19.43 -0.64 -8.48
CA LYS A 184 -20.61 0.18 -8.14
C LYS A 184 -21.38 0.75 -9.33
N LYS A 185 -20.78 0.81 -10.53
CA LYS A 185 -21.46 1.27 -11.75
C LYS A 185 -22.20 0.17 -12.49
N ASN A 186 -21.84 -1.09 -12.24
CA ASN A 186 -22.43 -2.25 -12.89
C ASN A 186 -23.65 -2.80 -12.13
N HIS A 187 -23.99 -2.19 -10.98
CA HIS A 187 -25.13 -2.50 -10.13
C HIS A 187 -26.07 -1.29 -10.07
#